data_AF-A0A959SC82-F1
#
_entry.id   AF-A0A959SC82-F1
#
_cell.length_a   1.000
_cell.length_b   1.000
_cell.length_c   1.000
_cell.angle_alpha   90.00
_cell.angle_beta   90.00
_cell.angle_gamma   90.00
#
_symmetry.space_group_name_H-M   'P 1'
#
loop_
_entity.id
_entity.type
_entity.pdbx_description
1 polymer ?
#
loop_
_entity_poly.entity_id
_entity_poly.type
_entity_poly.pdbx_seq_one_letter_code
_entity_poly.pdbx_strand_id
1 'polypeptide(L)'
;PQVQVPPGIPPDELVDLTSDDIPDLVITGINAADHGSGAPQGTYHRGVRLLPGTALLMVKRTDGTYVPFTLRDGQEIDPGQVRKGLAVDLYRWAEAPEWPVFIDALTQRYGSASTAEGPMGWQPAEDAVDGAFVFRATQYGRPMIGSYEVMSTAPGGELGVRLGSLMDY
;
A
#
# COMPACT_ATOMS: atom_id res chain seq x y z
N PRO A 1 15.28 -4.65 -28.08
CA PRO A 1 15.89 -3.71 -27.10
C PRO A 1 15.32 -3.95 -25.70
N GLN A 2 16.15 -4.30 -24.72
CA GLN A 2 15.74 -4.27 -23.31
C GLN A 2 15.55 -2.80 -22.91
N VAL A 3 14.32 -2.43 -22.54
CA VAL A 3 14.03 -1.11 -22.00
C VAL A 3 14.65 -1.05 -20.60
N GLN A 4 15.69 -0.23 -20.44
CA GLN A 4 16.30 0.00 -19.14
C GLN A 4 15.47 1.07 -18.42
N VAL A 5 14.74 0.67 -17.38
CA VAL A 5 14.00 1.63 -16.53
C VAL A 5 15.03 2.30 -15.60
N PRO A 6 15.27 3.62 -15.74
CA PRO A 6 16.24 4.31 -14.90
C PRO A 6 15.79 4.29 -13.43
N PRO A 7 16.74 4.25 -12.48
CA PRO A 7 16.39 4.26 -11.06
C PRO A 7 15.81 5.61 -10.63
N GLY A 8 14.68 5.57 -9.94
CA GLY A 8 14.04 6.77 -9.40
C GLY A 8 12.58 6.53 -9.02
N ILE A 9 12.08 7.30 -8.06
CA ILE A 9 10.67 7.26 -7.64
C ILE A 9 9.82 7.97 -8.71
N PRO A 10 8.81 7.30 -9.31
CA PRO A 10 7.85 7.95 -10.19
C PRO A 10 7.06 9.04 -9.45
N PRO A 11 6.47 10.01 -10.17
CA PRO A 11 5.58 11.00 -9.56
C PRO A 11 4.42 10.35 -8.79
N ASP A 12 3.89 11.08 -7.81
CA ASP A 12 2.71 10.67 -7.07
C ASP A 12 1.48 10.58 -7.98
N GLU A 13 0.71 9.50 -7.83
CA GLU A 13 -0.56 9.31 -8.54
C GLU A 13 -1.70 9.21 -7.52
N LEU A 14 -2.64 10.15 -7.58
CA LEU A 14 -3.81 10.20 -6.71
C LEU A 14 -4.86 9.22 -7.21
N VAL A 15 -5.47 8.46 -6.30
CA VAL A 15 -6.50 7.48 -6.61
C VAL A 15 -7.73 7.76 -5.75
N ASP A 16 -8.84 7.99 -6.43
CA ASP A 16 -10.18 8.06 -5.85
C ASP A 16 -10.80 6.65 -5.91
N LEU A 17 -10.95 6.00 -4.75
CA LEU A 17 -11.54 4.68 -4.63
C LEU A 17 -13.07 4.76 -4.56
N THR A 18 -13.61 5.85 -4.01
CA THR A 18 -15.05 6.01 -3.80
C THR A 18 -15.77 6.68 -4.97
N SER A 19 -15.05 7.19 -5.97
CA SER A 19 -15.61 7.95 -7.10
C SER A 19 -16.42 9.16 -6.66
N ASP A 20 -15.95 9.87 -5.63
CA ASP A 20 -16.54 11.11 -5.12
C ASP A 20 -15.73 12.38 -5.42
N ASP A 21 -14.76 12.26 -6.34
CA ASP A 21 -13.82 13.28 -6.76
C ASP A 21 -12.81 13.70 -5.66
N ILE A 22 -12.78 12.98 -4.53
CA ILE A 22 -11.81 13.17 -3.45
C ILE A 22 -10.85 11.97 -3.43
N PRO A 23 -9.54 12.18 -3.61
CA PRO A 23 -8.58 11.09 -3.54
C PRO A 23 -8.54 10.40 -2.16
N ASP A 24 -8.63 9.08 -2.17
CA ASP A 24 -8.59 8.21 -0.99
C ASP A 24 -7.17 7.74 -0.67
N LEU A 25 -6.35 7.57 -1.69
CA LEU A 25 -4.97 7.11 -1.55
C LEU A 25 -4.05 7.73 -2.60
N VAL A 26 -2.77 7.57 -2.36
CA VAL A 26 -1.71 7.96 -3.28
C VAL A 26 -0.78 6.78 -3.54
N ILE A 27 -0.53 6.50 -4.82
CA ILE A 27 0.60 5.70 -5.27
C ILE A 27 1.83 6.61 -5.22
N THR A 28 2.83 6.24 -4.44
CA THR A 28 4.00 7.08 -4.15
C THR A 28 5.25 6.22 -3.94
N GLY A 29 6.38 6.86 -3.66
CA GLY A 29 7.59 6.16 -3.27
C GLY A 29 8.37 6.81 -2.14
N ILE A 30 9.23 6.02 -1.52
CA ILE A 30 10.10 6.40 -0.40
C ILE A 30 11.53 6.06 -0.79
N ASN A 31 12.46 6.97 -0.50
CA ASN A 31 13.88 6.67 -0.65
C ASN A 31 14.46 6.25 0.71
N ALA A 32 14.83 4.97 0.84
CA ALA A 32 15.65 4.47 1.93
C ALA A 32 17.14 4.58 1.53
N ALA A 33 17.68 5.79 1.69
CA ALA A 33 19.07 6.08 1.35
C ALA A 33 20.04 5.56 2.41
N ASP A 34 21.16 4.97 1.98
CA ASP A 34 22.25 4.63 2.88
C ASP A 34 23.14 5.85 3.10
N HIS A 35 23.17 6.37 4.32
CA HIS A 35 23.95 7.56 4.68
C HIS A 35 25.42 7.27 5.01
N GLY A 36 26.09 6.46 4.18
CA GLY A 36 27.52 6.19 4.29
C GLY A 36 28.40 7.30 3.67
N SER A 37 29.71 7.26 3.92
CA SER A 37 30.68 8.20 3.34
C SER A 37 31.03 7.94 1.86
N GLY A 38 30.31 7.02 1.21
CA GLY A 38 30.55 6.60 -0.17
C GLY A 38 29.69 7.34 -1.20
N ALA A 39 29.69 6.84 -2.43
CA ALA A 39 28.75 7.30 -3.45
C ALA A 39 27.29 7.05 -3.01
N PRO A 40 26.33 7.89 -3.42
CA PRO A 40 24.92 7.69 -3.08
C PRO A 40 24.43 6.30 -3.47
N GLN A 41 23.88 5.58 -2.50
CA GLN A 41 23.30 4.26 -2.69
C GLN A 41 22.07 4.12 -1.77
N GLY A 42 21.25 3.10 -2.04
CA GLY A 42 20.08 2.82 -1.23
C GLY A 42 19.03 2.07 -2.03
N THR A 43 17.80 2.09 -1.52
CA THR A 43 16.65 1.43 -2.11
C THR A 43 15.49 2.40 -2.25
N TYR A 44 14.96 2.53 -3.45
CA TYR A 44 13.67 3.14 -3.67
C TYR A 44 12.58 2.10 -3.40
N HIS A 45 11.57 2.50 -2.65
CA HIS A 45 10.34 1.74 -2.41
C HIS A 45 9.20 2.43 -3.14
N ARG A 46 8.31 1.67 -3.76
CA ARG A 46 7.09 2.16 -4.42
C ARG A 46 5.91 1.35 -3.90
N GLY A 47 4.86 2.07 -3.54
CA GLY A 47 3.73 1.50 -2.82
C GLY A 47 2.57 2.48 -2.71
N VAL A 48 1.64 2.19 -1.80
CA VAL A 48 0.46 3.03 -1.57
C VAL A 48 0.39 3.55 -0.15
N ARG A 49 -0.16 4.76 0.00
CA ARG A 49 -0.53 5.35 1.30
C ARG A 49 -1.96 5.84 1.24
N LEU A 50 -2.71 5.62 2.31
CA LEU A 50 -4.03 6.20 2.48
C LEU A 50 -3.87 7.70 2.78
N LEU A 51 -4.78 8.50 2.24
CA LEU A 51 -4.85 9.94 2.49
C LEU A 51 -5.78 10.21 3.70
N PRO A 52 -5.64 11.39 4.34
CA PRO A 52 -6.53 11.78 5.44
C PRO A 52 -8.02 11.69 5.04
N GLY A 53 -8.85 11.14 5.93
CA GLY A 53 -10.26 10.84 5.64
C GLY A 53 -10.52 9.39 5.22
N THR A 54 -9.45 8.65 4.86
CA THR A 54 -9.51 7.23 4.51
C THR A 54 -8.64 6.43 5.47
N ALA A 55 -9.17 5.32 6.00
CA ALA A 55 -8.49 4.52 7.00
C ALA A 55 -8.39 3.05 6.59
N LEU A 56 -7.24 2.45 6.86
CA LEU A 56 -6.95 1.04 6.60
C LEU A 56 -7.34 0.18 7.79
N LEU A 57 -7.98 -0.97 7.55
CA LEU A 57 -8.26 -1.93 8.61
C LEU A 57 -6.98 -2.67 8.98
N MET A 58 -6.63 -2.64 10.26
CA MET A 58 -5.51 -3.36 10.83
C MET A 58 -6.01 -4.49 11.73
N VAL A 59 -5.30 -5.61 11.76
CA VAL A 59 -5.56 -6.74 12.65
C VAL A 59 -4.44 -6.92 13.66
N LYS A 60 -4.83 -7.19 14.91
CA LYS A 60 -3.92 -7.48 16.01
C LYS A 60 -3.33 -8.87 15.85
N ARG A 61 -2.00 -8.97 15.85
CA ARG A 61 -1.25 -10.22 15.91
C ARG A 61 -1.12 -10.71 17.36
N THR A 62 -0.68 -11.95 17.50
CA THR A 62 -0.45 -12.60 18.80
C THR A 62 0.61 -11.90 19.64
N ASP A 63 1.58 -11.23 19.01
CA ASP A 63 2.60 -10.41 19.66
C ASP A 63 2.09 -9.01 20.09
N GLY A 64 0.81 -8.72 19.86
CA GLY A 64 0.16 -7.46 20.18
C GLY A 64 0.36 -6.35 19.16
N THR A 65 1.16 -6.57 18.11
CA THR A 65 1.33 -5.61 17.00
C THR A 65 0.12 -5.61 16.09
N TYR A 66 -0.07 -4.53 15.34
CA TYR A 66 -1.12 -4.43 14.34
C TYR A 66 -0.52 -4.39 12.94
N VAL A 67 -1.09 -5.18 12.03
CA VAL A 67 -0.69 -5.23 10.62
C VAL A 67 -1.90 -5.07 9.72
N PRO A 68 -1.72 -4.71 8.43
CA PRO A 68 -2.84 -4.62 7.49
C PRO A 68 -3.65 -5.91 7.47
N PHE A 69 -4.97 -5.78 7.58
CA PHE A 69 -5.88 -6.89 7.36
C PHE A 69 -6.17 -7.02 5.87
N THR A 70 -5.97 -8.22 5.32
CA THR A 70 -6.31 -8.55 3.93
C THR A 70 -7.37 -9.64 3.87
N LEU A 71 -8.29 -9.50 2.92
CA LEU A 71 -9.20 -10.55 2.52
C LEU A 71 -8.44 -11.59 1.69
N ARG A 72 -8.73 -12.86 1.94
CA ARG A 72 -8.27 -13.95 1.09
C ARG A 72 -9.09 -14.03 -0.19
N ASP A 73 -8.58 -14.72 -1.21
CA ASP A 73 -9.32 -14.96 -2.46
C ASP A 73 -10.72 -15.52 -2.20
N GLY A 74 -11.72 -14.84 -2.77
CA GLY A 74 -13.13 -15.20 -2.63
C GLY A 74 -13.77 -14.84 -1.28
N GLN A 75 -13.03 -14.23 -0.35
CA GLN A 75 -13.57 -13.73 0.90
C GLN A 75 -14.24 -12.37 0.70
N GLU A 76 -15.49 -12.24 1.11
CA GLU A 76 -16.23 -10.98 1.10
C GLU A 76 -16.04 -10.20 2.40
N ILE A 77 -16.21 -8.88 2.32
CA ILE A 77 -16.26 -8.02 3.51
C ILE A 77 -17.56 -8.28 4.25
N ASP A 78 -17.47 -8.57 5.55
CA ASP A 78 -18.62 -8.60 6.46
C ASP A 78 -18.50 -7.41 7.44
N PRO A 79 -19.26 -6.32 7.24
CA PRO A 79 -19.22 -5.16 8.14
C PRO A 79 -19.60 -5.50 9.59
N GLY A 80 -20.44 -6.52 9.80
CA GLY A 80 -20.80 -7.02 11.13
C GLY A 80 -19.62 -7.67 11.85
N GLN A 81 -18.81 -8.46 11.14
CA GLN A 81 -17.58 -9.04 11.69
C GLN A 81 -16.51 -7.98 11.96
N VAL A 82 -16.37 -7.00 11.06
CA VAL A 82 -15.46 -5.86 11.28
C VAL A 82 -15.85 -5.11 12.55
N ARG A 83 -17.13 -4.77 12.72
CA ARG A 83 -17.64 -4.12 13.95
C ARG A 83 -17.38 -4.94 15.21
N LYS A 84 -17.65 -6.24 15.19
CA LYS A 84 -17.38 -7.13 16.32
C LYS A 84 -15.89 -7.16 16.66
N GLY A 85 -15.01 -7.25 15.66
CA GLY A 85 -13.56 -7.25 15.85
C GLY A 85 -13.04 -5.93 16.43
N LEU A 86 -13.59 -4.79 15.99
CA LEU A 86 -13.29 -3.49 16.58
C LEU A 86 -13.72 -3.42 18.07
N ALA A 87 -14.89 -3.97 18.41
CA ALA A 87 -15.42 -3.95 19.77
C ALA A 87 -14.58 -4.76 20.78
N VAL A 88 -13.81 -5.75 20.30
CA VAL A 88 -12.96 -6.60 21.14
C VAL A 88 -11.46 -6.33 20.96
N ASP A 89 -11.10 -5.18 20.38
CA ASP A 89 -9.71 -4.75 20.11
C ASP A 89 -8.92 -5.70 19.17
N LEU A 90 -9.61 -6.58 18.44
CA LEU A 90 -8.99 -7.42 17.41
C LEU A 90 -8.62 -6.59 16.18
N TYR A 91 -9.46 -5.61 15.83
CA TYR A 91 -9.21 -4.70 14.72
C TYR A 91 -9.02 -3.26 15.19
N ARG A 92 -8.32 -2.46 14.39
CA ARG A 92 -8.25 -1.01 14.50
C ARG A 92 -8.21 -0.35 13.12
N TRP A 93 -8.72 0.87 13.05
CA TRP A 93 -8.56 1.72 11.88
C TRP A 93 -7.25 2.50 11.98
N ALA A 94 -6.35 2.32 11.02
CA ALA A 94 -5.17 3.14 10.84
C ALA A 94 -5.51 4.29 9.90
N GLU A 95 -5.51 5.50 10.45
CA GLU A 95 -5.88 6.73 9.74
C GLU A 95 -4.68 7.66 9.70
N ALA A 96 -4.44 8.28 8.54
CA ALA A 96 -3.41 9.31 8.40
C ALA A 96 -3.92 10.65 8.95
N PRO A 97 -3.05 11.48 9.57
CA PRO A 97 -1.60 11.30 9.70
C PRO A 97 -1.14 10.54 10.96
N GLU A 98 -2.03 10.19 11.89
CA GLU A 98 -1.66 9.62 13.20
C GLU A 98 -1.04 8.22 13.09
N TRP A 99 -1.50 7.44 12.11
CA TRP A 99 -0.97 6.10 11.83
C TRP A 99 -0.70 5.95 10.33
N PRO A 100 0.43 6.51 9.83
CA PRO A 100 0.76 6.48 8.42
C PRO A 100 1.25 5.08 8.03
N VAL A 101 0.41 4.31 7.35
CA VAL A 101 0.77 3.00 6.80
C VAL A 101 1.24 3.17 5.36
N PHE A 102 2.41 2.61 5.05
CA PHE A 102 2.91 2.45 3.68
C PHE A 102 2.83 0.97 3.31
N ILE A 103 2.05 0.67 2.28
CA ILE A 103 1.93 -0.69 1.75
C ILE A 103 2.95 -0.81 0.63
N ASP A 104 4.07 -1.44 0.95
CA ASP A 104 5.19 -1.62 0.01
C ASP A 104 4.84 -2.69 -1.03
N ALA A 105 5.17 -2.41 -2.29
CA ALA A 105 4.84 -3.28 -3.42
C ALA A 105 6.04 -3.57 -4.31
N LEU A 106 6.87 -2.55 -4.56
CA LEU A 106 8.01 -2.65 -5.45
C LEU A 106 9.24 -1.98 -4.83
N THR A 107 10.42 -2.55 -5.09
CA THR A 107 11.70 -1.98 -4.69
C THR A 107 12.67 -1.87 -5.87
N GLN A 108 13.54 -0.88 -5.83
CA GLN A 108 14.60 -0.70 -6.82
C GLN A 108 15.87 -0.19 -6.16
N ARG A 109 16.93 -1.01 -6.18
CA ARG A 109 18.25 -0.63 -5.63
C ARG A 109 18.98 0.32 -6.57
N TYR A 110 19.76 1.25 -6.00
CA TYR A 110 20.62 2.16 -6.76
C TYR A 110 22.01 2.32 -6.12
N GLY A 111 22.97 2.85 -6.89
CA GLY A 111 24.36 2.97 -6.46
C GLY A 111 25.08 1.61 -6.40
N SER A 112 26.07 1.46 -5.52
CA SER A 112 26.78 0.18 -5.35
C SER A 112 25.90 -0.97 -4.87
N ALA A 113 24.70 -0.68 -4.35
CA ALA A 113 23.70 -1.69 -4.02
C ALA A 113 23.06 -2.34 -5.26
N SER A 114 23.18 -1.74 -6.45
CA SER A 114 22.64 -2.30 -7.71
C SER A 114 23.63 -3.19 -8.47
N THR A 115 24.93 -3.21 -8.10
CA THR A 115 26.02 -3.74 -8.96
C THR A 115 26.42 -5.20 -8.72
N ALA A 116 25.56 -6.05 -8.14
CA ALA A 116 25.89 -7.46 -7.92
C ALA A 116 24.87 -8.38 -8.60
N GLU A 117 25.06 -8.68 -9.90
CA GLU A 117 24.33 -9.73 -10.67
C GLU A 117 22.79 -9.74 -10.57
N GLY A 118 22.20 -8.69 -10.00
CA GLY A 118 20.80 -8.63 -9.64
C GLY A 118 19.92 -8.21 -10.81
N PRO A 119 18.62 -8.55 -10.77
CA PRO A 119 17.70 -8.18 -11.82
C PRO A 119 17.59 -6.65 -11.92
N MET A 120 17.73 -6.13 -13.14
CA MET A 120 17.60 -4.69 -13.42
C MET A 120 16.12 -4.26 -13.36
N GLY A 121 15.88 -3.01 -12.92
CA GLY A 121 14.54 -2.43 -12.84
C GLY A 121 13.87 -2.67 -11.48
N TRP A 122 12.56 -2.45 -11.42
CA TRP A 122 11.78 -2.68 -10.21
C TRP A 122 11.61 -4.17 -9.93
N GLN A 123 11.62 -4.54 -8.66
CA GLN A 123 11.39 -5.89 -8.18
C GLN A 123 10.22 -5.88 -7.19
N PRO A 124 9.46 -6.98 -7.03
CA PRO A 124 8.53 -7.11 -5.92
C PRO A 124 9.22 -6.84 -4.59
N ALA A 125 8.55 -6.14 -3.67
CA ALA A 125 9.05 -5.99 -2.31
C ALA A 125 9.11 -7.36 -1.59
N GLU A 126 10.13 -7.58 -0.77
CA GLU A 126 10.33 -8.88 -0.09
C GLU A 126 9.15 -9.25 0.82
N ASP A 127 8.57 -8.25 1.50
CA ASP A 127 7.41 -8.39 2.38
C ASP A 127 6.13 -7.78 1.78
N ALA A 128 5.99 -7.82 0.45
CA ALA A 128 4.77 -7.36 -0.22
C ALA A 128 3.56 -8.11 0.36
N VAL A 129 2.58 -7.35 0.84
CA VAL A 129 1.37 -7.93 1.46
C VAL A 129 0.37 -8.26 0.36
N ASP A 130 0.08 -9.55 0.20
CA ASP A 130 -0.90 -10.03 -0.78
C ASP A 130 -2.36 -9.94 -0.26
N GLY A 131 -3.28 -9.88 -1.22
CA GLY A 131 -4.73 -9.90 -1.00
C GLY A 131 -5.38 -8.52 -1.06
N ALA A 132 -6.68 -8.48 -0.81
CA ALA A 132 -7.44 -7.23 -0.86
C ALA A 132 -7.46 -6.55 0.51
N PHE A 133 -6.88 -5.35 0.58
CA PHE A 133 -6.88 -4.51 1.77
C PHE A 133 -8.27 -3.97 2.06
N VAL A 134 -8.69 -4.00 3.31
CA VAL A 134 -9.99 -3.42 3.73
C VAL A 134 -9.79 -1.99 4.19
N PHE A 135 -10.62 -1.08 3.71
CA PHE A 135 -10.59 0.33 4.09
C PHE A 135 -11.98 0.84 4.45
N ARG A 136 -12.02 1.94 5.22
CA ARG A 136 -13.20 2.79 5.33
C ARG A 136 -12.89 4.16 4.74
N ALA A 137 -13.91 4.79 4.16
CA ALA A 137 -13.84 6.12 3.59
C ALA A 137 -15.19 6.82 3.75
N THR A 138 -15.29 8.03 3.21
CA THR A 138 -16.56 8.74 3.05
C THR A 138 -16.82 8.92 1.57
N GLN A 139 -18.03 8.61 1.09
CA GLN A 139 -18.47 8.88 -0.29
C GLN A 139 -19.62 9.87 -0.24
N TYR A 140 -19.43 11.10 -0.73
CA TYR A 140 -20.44 12.17 -0.67
C TYR A 140 -21.06 12.37 0.73
N GLY A 141 -20.24 12.27 1.78
CA GLY A 141 -20.66 12.39 3.18
C GLY A 141 -21.21 11.10 3.81
N ARG A 142 -21.28 9.98 3.09
CA ARG A 142 -21.74 8.69 3.62
C ARG A 142 -20.56 7.80 4.00
N PRO A 143 -20.58 7.16 5.19
CA PRO A 143 -19.52 6.24 5.57
C PRO A 143 -19.58 4.98 4.70
N MET A 144 -18.44 4.65 4.09
CA MET A 144 -18.28 3.48 3.24
C MET A 144 -17.23 2.54 3.82
N ILE A 145 -17.39 1.26 3.55
CA ILE A 145 -16.36 0.23 3.74
C ILE A 145 -16.15 -0.47 2.41
N GLY A 146 -14.89 -0.71 2.07
CA GLY A 146 -14.54 -1.33 0.82
C GLY A 146 -13.26 -2.13 0.91
N SER A 147 -12.89 -2.71 -0.21
CA SER A 147 -11.60 -3.36 -0.38
C SER A 147 -10.93 -2.93 -1.66
N TYR A 148 -9.61 -2.93 -1.66
CA TYR A 148 -8.81 -2.71 -2.87
C TYR A 148 -7.60 -3.63 -2.90
N GLU A 149 -7.12 -3.92 -4.10
CA GLU A 149 -5.88 -4.65 -4.33
C GLU A 149 -4.83 -3.73 -4.95
N VAL A 150 -3.58 -3.94 -4.54
CA VAL A 150 -2.43 -3.30 -5.17
C VAL A 150 -1.89 -4.24 -6.24
N MET A 151 -1.91 -3.80 -7.50
CA MET A 151 -1.40 -4.54 -8.64
C MET A 151 -0.06 -3.94 -9.06
N SER A 152 0.95 -4.77 -9.32
CA SER A 152 2.25 -4.30 -9.76
C SER A 152 2.80 -5.10 -10.93
N THR A 153 3.67 -4.48 -11.73
CA THR A 153 4.42 -5.16 -12.78
C THR A 153 5.91 -4.95 -12.59
N ALA A 154 6.68 -6.04 -12.69
CA ALA A 154 8.14 -6.02 -12.71
C ALA A 154 8.64 -6.57 -14.06
N PRO A 155 9.73 -6.02 -14.63
CA PRO A 155 10.61 -4.98 -14.08
C PRO A 155 10.19 -3.53 -14.40
N GLY A 156 9.07 -3.34 -15.10
CA GLY A 156 8.58 -2.03 -15.55
C GLY A 156 8.26 -1.05 -14.41
N GLY A 157 7.89 -1.61 -13.26
CA GLY A 157 7.63 -0.88 -12.04
C GLY A 157 6.27 -0.24 -12.00
N GLU A 158 5.34 -0.60 -12.89
CA GLU A 158 3.98 -0.06 -12.88
C GLU A 158 3.26 -0.52 -11.62
N LEU A 159 2.47 0.36 -11.04
CA LEU A 159 1.70 0.11 -9.84
C LEU A 159 0.31 0.67 -10.11
N GLY A 160 -0.71 -0.12 -9.81
CA GLY A 160 -2.10 0.27 -9.92
C GLY A 160 -2.85 -0.17 -8.69
N VAL A 161 -4.00 0.44 -8.48
CA VAL A 161 -4.95 0.01 -7.46
C VAL A 161 -6.25 -0.38 -8.14
N ARG A 162 -6.82 -1.50 -7.71
CA ARG A 162 -8.10 -1.99 -8.19
C ARG A 162 -9.08 -2.08 -7.04
N LEU A 163 -10.20 -1.35 -7.15
CA LEU A 163 -11.31 -1.49 -6.22
C LEU A 163 -11.91 -2.90 -6.36
N GLY A 164 -12.12 -3.57 -5.23
CA GLY A 164 -12.77 -4.88 -5.13
C GLY A 164 -14.26 -4.73 -4.86
N SER A 165 -14.60 -4.20 -3.69
CA SER A 165 -15.98 -3.96 -3.27
C SER A 165 -16.11 -2.62 -2.54
N LEU A 166 -17.29 -2.03 -2.57
CA LEU A 166 -17.63 -0.82 -1.85
C LEU A 166 -19.11 -0.89 -1.42
N MET A 167 -19.37 -0.66 -0.15
CA MET A 167 -20.72 -0.74 0.43
C MET A 167 -20.87 0.20 1.63
N ASP A 168 -22.12 0.45 2.03
CA ASP A 168 -22.42 1.26 3.21
C ASP A 168 -21.80 0.62 4.46
N TYR A 169 -21.12 1.44 5.28
CA TYR A 169 -20.50 0.99 6.53
C TYR A 169 -21.42 1.20 7.73
#